data_AF-A0A1I6LLK0-F1
#
_entry.id   AF-A0A1I6LLK0-F1
#
_cell.length_a   1.000
_cell.length_b   1.000
_cell.length_c   1.000
_cell.angle_alpha   90.00
_cell.angle_beta   90.00
_cell.angle_gamma   90.00
#
_symmetry.space_group_name_H-M   'P 1'
#
loop_
_entity.id
_entity.type
_entity.pdbx_description
1 polymer ?
#
loop_
_entity_poly.entity_id
_entity_poly.type
_entity_poly.pdbx_seq_one_letter_code
_entity_poly.pdbx_strand_id
1 'polypeptide(L)' 'MDKKPGILKVLQAVADKPITPAPDESLFTSGLLDSFALTDFVTGLEEEFGVTIPDSDFSARKFDTIDKVEQYLEQKGK' A
#
# COMPACT_ATOMS: atom_id res chain seq x y z
N MET A 1 -5.64 9.68 -12.54
CA MET A 1 -5.60 10.36 -11.23
C MET A 1 -4.54 9.65 -10.42
N ASP A 2 -3.45 10.32 -10.12
CA ASP A 2 -2.32 9.73 -9.38
C ASP A 2 -2.78 9.29 -7.98
N LYS A 3 -2.71 7.99 -7.69
CA LYS A 3 -3.11 7.43 -6.38
C LYS A 3 -1.93 7.42 -5.40
N LYS A 4 -0.70 7.56 -5.89
CA LYS A 4 0.54 7.72 -5.10
C LYS A 4 0.42 8.58 -3.83
N PRO A 5 -0.11 9.82 -3.88
CA PRO A 5 -0.19 10.65 -2.67
C PRO A 5 -1.08 10.04 -1.58
N GLY A 6 -2.18 9.36 -1.95
CA GLY A 6 -3.03 8.65 -0.99
C GLY A 6 -2.32 7.41 -0.43
N ILE A 7 -1.66 6.64 -1.28
CA ILE A 7 -0.88 5.45 -0.86
C ILE A 7 0.22 5.84 0.13
N LEU A 8 0.96 6.91 -0.16
CA LEU A 8 2.01 7.43 0.72
C LEU A 8 1.46 7.90 2.07
N LYS A 9 0.29 8.57 2.07
CA LYS A 9 -0.37 9.01 3.29
C LYS A 9 -0.73 7.83 4.20
N VAL A 10 -1.31 6.77 3.64
CA VAL A 10 -1.61 5.54 4.38
C VAL A 10 -0.33 4.88 4.87
N LEU A 11 0.69 4.76 4.02
CA LEU A 11 1.98 4.17 4.39
C LEU A 11 2.62 4.90 5.57
N GLN A 12 2.60 6.23 5.58
CA GLN A 12 3.14 7.05 6.67
C GLN A 12 2.35 6.88 7.97
N ALA A 13 1.02 6.72 7.88
CA ALA A 13 0.17 6.47 9.03
C ALA A 13 0.51 5.12 9.69
N VAL A 14 0.78 4.09 8.89
CA VAL A 14 1.13 2.76 9.39
C VAL A 14 2.57 2.69 9.90
N ALA A 15 3.51 3.33 9.21
CA ALA A 15 4.91 3.35 9.60
C ALA A 15 5.20 4.31 10.78
N ASP A 16 4.21 5.08 11.23
CA ASP A 16 4.32 6.15 12.24
C ASP A 16 5.50 7.11 11.99
N LYS A 17 5.89 7.26 10.72
CA LYS A 17 7.07 8.02 10.30
C LYS A 17 6.86 8.65 8.93
N PRO A 18 7.41 9.86 8.71
CA PRO A 18 7.38 10.53 7.43
C PRO A 18 8.37 9.87 6.46
N ILE A 19 7.98 8.74 5.89
CA ILE A 19 8.75 7.99 4.90
C ILE A 19 8.27 8.31 3.49
N THR A 20 9.22 8.37 2.56
CA THR A 20 8.96 8.61 1.12
C THR A 20 9.82 7.66 0.29
N PRO A 21 9.47 6.36 0.27
CA PRO A 21 10.16 5.39 -0.57
C PRO A 21 9.96 5.68 -2.05
N ALA A 22 10.90 5.21 -2.88
CA ALA A 22 10.73 5.29 -4.32
C ALA A 22 9.58 4.36 -4.79
N PRO A 23 8.91 4.65 -5.92
CA PRO A 23 7.77 3.85 -6.37
C PRO A 23 8.11 2.40 -6.73
N ASP A 24 9.36 2.14 -7.12
CA ASP A 24 9.90 0.82 -7.44
C ASP A 24 10.62 0.17 -6.24
N GLU A 25 10.66 0.84 -5.09
CA GLU A 25 11.34 0.35 -3.90
C GLU A 25 10.48 -0.66 -3.14
N SER A 26 11.09 -1.79 -2.79
CA SER A 26 10.45 -2.83 -2.00
C SER A 26 10.27 -2.38 -0.54
N LEU A 27 9.04 -2.03 -0.18
CA LEU A 27 8.63 -1.59 1.16
C LEU A 27 8.96 -2.64 2.23
N PHE A 28 8.82 -3.92 1.91
CA PHE A 28 9.17 -5.02 2.82
C PHE A 28 10.68 -5.17 2.99
N THR A 29 11.44 -5.03 1.91
CA THR A 29 12.90 -5.21 1.95
C THR A 29 13.57 -4.03 2.66
N SER A 30 13.04 -2.81 2.46
CA SER A 30 13.48 -1.62 3.18
C SER A 30 13.07 -1.62 4.67
N GLY A 31 12.23 -2.57 5.11
CA GLY A 31 11.71 -2.62 6.48
C GLY A 31 10.71 -1.51 6.79
N LEU A 32 10.08 -0.94 5.76
CA LEU A 32 9.03 0.07 5.89
C LEU A 32 7.65 -0.58 6.09
N LEU A 33 7.51 -1.83 5.66
CA LEU A 33 6.28 -2.61 5.78
C LEU A 33 6.59 -4.03 6.25
N ASP A 34 5.93 -4.45 7.32
CA ASP A 34 5.99 -5.81 7.86
C ASP A 34 4.70 -6.58 7.57
N SER A 35 4.69 -7.90 7.80
CA SER A 35 3.49 -8.72 7.63
C SER A 35 2.28 -8.24 8.46
N PHE A 36 2.52 -7.63 9.61
CA PHE A 36 1.48 -7.02 10.44
C PHE A 36 1.05 -5.65 9.89
N ALA A 37 2.03 -4.80 9.57
CA ALA A 37 1.79 -3.49 8.99
C ALA A 37 1.08 -3.57 7.62
N LEU A 38 1.25 -4.67 6.88
CA LEU A 38 0.51 -4.91 5.64
C LEU A 38 -1.00 -4.92 5.87
N THR A 39 -1.46 -5.45 7.00
CA THR A 39 -2.89 -5.50 7.33
C THR A 39 -3.43 -4.10 7.54
N ASP A 40 -2.78 -3.32 8.42
CA ASP A 40 -3.11 -1.91 8.65
C ASP A 40 -3.03 -1.08 7.37
N PHE A 41 -2.03 -1.35 6.52
CA PHE A 41 -1.85 -0.66 5.25
C PHE A 41 -2.99 -0.96 4.28
N VAL A 42 -3.37 -2.23 4.14
CA VAL A 42 -4.51 -2.63 3.31
C VAL A 42 -5.80 -2.01 3.83
N THR A 43 -6.07 -2.08 5.14
CA THR A 43 -7.25 -1.45 5.73
C THR A 43 -7.28 0.06 5.48
N GLY A 44 -6.15 0.75 5.66
CA GLY A 44 -6.07 2.18 5.37
C GLY A 44 -6.27 2.52 3.89
N LEU A 45 -5.84 1.65 2.97
CA LEU A 45 -6.14 1.80 1.53
C LEU A 45 -7.62 1.57 1.24
N GLU A 46 -8.25 0.57 1.88
CA GLU A 46 -9.68 0.32 1.76
C GLU A 46 -10.50 1.54 2.23
N GLU A 47 -10.11 2.16 3.33
CA GLU A 47 -10.77 3.35 3.87
C GLU A 47 -10.51 4.61 3.02
N GLU A 48 -9.27 4.85 2.57
CA GLU A 48 -8.91 6.05 1.79
C GLU A 48 -9.47 6.00 0.37
N PHE A 49 -9.50 4.81 -0.27
CA PHE A 49 -9.94 4.65 -1.65
C PHE A 49 -11.35 4.04 -1.79
N GLY A 50 -11.96 3.58 -0.70
CA GLY A 50 -13.27 2.91 -0.72
C GLY A 50 -13.26 1.58 -1.46
N VAL A 51 -12.13 0.87 -1.46
CA VAL A 51 -11.98 -0.43 -2.13
C VAL A 51 -12.11 -1.58 -1.12
N THR A 52 -12.33 -2.81 -1.60
CA THR A 52 -12.26 -4.01 -0.77
C THR A 52 -11.20 -4.97 -1.29
N ILE A 53 -10.24 -5.31 -0.45
CA ILE A 53 -9.08 -6.14 -0.76
C ILE A 53 -9.29 -7.50 -0.09
N PRO A 54 -9.62 -8.57 -0.84
CA PRO A 54 -9.81 -9.89 -0.25
C PRO A 54 -8.48 -10.47 0.24
N ASP A 55 -8.50 -11.32 1.27
CA ASP A 55 -7.31 -11.99 1.82
C ASP A 55 -6.52 -12.79 0.77
N SER A 56 -7.20 -13.27 -0.28
CA SER A 56 -6.54 -13.96 -1.40
C SER A 56 -5.61 -13.03 -2.21
N ASP A 57 -5.89 -11.74 -2.21
CA ASP A 57 -5.05 -10.71 -2.83
C ASP A 57 -4.01 -10.14 -1.85
N PHE A 58 -4.21 -10.35 -0.56
CA PHE A 58 -3.31 -9.95 0.52
C PHE A 58 -1.98 -10.70 0.46
N SER A 59 -1.08 -10.23 -0.40
CA SER A 59 0.23 -10.82 -0.58
C SER A 59 1.30 -9.76 -0.62
N ALA A 60 2.34 -9.93 0.20
CA ALA A 60 3.51 -9.05 0.21
C ALA A 60 4.08 -8.80 -1.20
N ARG A 61 3.99 -9.78 -2.11
CA ARG A 61 4.44 -9.62 -3.51
C ARG A 61 3.66 -8.58 -4.31
N LYS A 62 2.35 -8.43 -4.06
CA LYS A 62 1.46 -7.48 -4.74
C LYS A 62 1.52 -6.08 -4.10
N PHE A 63 1.80 -6.01 -2.81
CA PHE A 63 1.95 -4.75 -2.07
C PHE A 63 3.41 -4.38 -1.84
N ASP A 64 4.33 -5.00 -2.59
CA ASP A 64 5.76 -4.88 -2.34
C ASP A 64 6.28 -3.47 -2.62
N THR A 65 5.73 -2.80 -3.62
CA THR A 65 6.15 -1.47 -4.07
C THR A 65 4.93 -0.58 -4.28
N ILE A 66 5.10 0.74 -4.16
CA ILE A 66 4.00 1.70 -4.38
C ILE A 66 3.39 1.53 -5.77
N ASP A 67 4.21 1.27 -6.78
CA ASP A 67 3.76 1.09 -8.17
C ASP A 67 2.79 -0.09 -8.31
N LYS A 68 3.10 -1.23 -7.68
CA LYS A 68 2.21 -2.39 -7.70
C LYS A 68 0.90 -2.13 -6.94
N VAL A 69 0.97 -1.40 -5.82
CA VAL A 69 -0.21 -1.00 -5.06
C VAL A 69 -1.10 -0.09 -5.90
N GLU A 70 -0.51 0.89 -6.58
CA GLU A 70 -1.23 1.78 -7.49
C GLU A 70 -1.90 1.00 -8.62
N GLN A 71 -1.14 0.14 -9.31
CA GLN A 71 -1.66 -0.74 -10.37
C GLN A 71 -2.82 -1.60 -9.87
N TYR A 72 -2.70 -2.15 -8.67
CA TYR A 72 -3.75 -2.96 -8.05
C TYR A 72 -5.02 -2.14 -7.77
N LEU A 73 -4.86 -0.94 -7.20
CA LEU A 73 -5.98 -0.03 -6.94
C LEU A 73 -6.62 0.48 -8.23
N GLU A 74 -5.87 0.65 -9.32
CA GLU A 74 -6.41 0.99 -10.64
C GLU A 74 -7.26 -0.15 -11.22
N GLN A 75 -6.87 -1.41 -11.01
CA GLN A 75 -7.66 -2.56 -11.45
C GLN A 75 -8.96 -2.73 -10.65
N LYS A 76 -8.95 -2.44 -9.34
CA LYS A 76 -10.11 -2.59 -8.45
C LYS A 76 -11.08 -1.41 -8.48
N GLY A 77 -10.60 -0.20 -8.75
CA GLY A 77 -11.41 1.03 -8.73
C GLY A 77 -12.21 1.29 -10.01
N LYS A 78 -12.64 0.25 -10.72
CA LYS A 78 -13.39 0.33 -11.99
C LYS A 78 -14.80 -0.21 -11.87
#